data_AF-A0A9P9DTI7-F1
#
_entry.id   AF-A0A9P9DTI7-F1
#
_cell.length_a   1.000
_cell.length_b   1.000
_cell.length_c   1.000
_cell.angle_alpha   90.00
_cell.angle_beta   90.00
_cell.angle_gamma   90.00
#
_symmetry.space_group_name_H-M   'P 1'
#
loop_
_entity.id
_entity.type
_entity.pdbx_description
1 polymer ?
#
loop_
_entity_poly.entity_id
_entity_poly.type
_entity_poly.pdbx_seq_one_letter_code
_entity_poly.pdbx_strand_id
1 'polypeptide(L)'
;MSVVATLRGDMPQQVRSLYRQLLRQGEQFAAYNFREYAKRRTRDAFRENIGEQDPRKVQELVQHGLKELQGLKRQTVISQFYEFDRLVVEGSLSAKQSPP
;
A
#
# COMPACT_ATOMS: atom_id res chain seq x y z
N MET A 1 12.09 -16.65 30.04
CA MET A 1 12.04 -16.34 28.59
C MET A 1 11.51 -14.92 28.43
N SER A 2 12.30 -13.99 27.88
CA SER A 2 11.97 -12.55 27.87
C SER A 2 10.98 -12.20 26.75
N VAL A 3 9.94 -11.43 27.09
CA VAL A 3 8.88 -10.91 26.19
C VAL A 3 9.44 -10.03 25.06
N VAL A 4 10.70 -9.59 25.18
CA VAL A 4 11.39 -8.81 24.15
C VAL A 4 11.83 -9.70 22.97
N ALA A 5 12.04 -11.00 23.19
CA ALA A 5 12.47 -11.93 22.14
C ALA A 5 11.32 -12.33 21.20
N THR A 6 10.08 -12.40 21.70
CA THR A 6 8.89 -12.71 20.86
C THR A 6 8.62 -11.61 19.83
N LEU A 7 8.89 -10.34 20.17
CA LEU A 7 8.73 -9.22 19.24
C LEU A 7 9.74 -9.23 18.07
N ARG A 8 10.94 -9.81 18.26
CA ARG A 8 11.97 -9.88 17.19
C ARG A 8 11.62 -10.90 16.10
N GLY A 9 10.87 -11.95 16.43
CA GLY A 9 10.43 -12.96 15.45
C GLY A 9 9.29 -12.48 14.54
N ASP A 10 8.49 -11.53 15.02
CA ASP A 10 7.30 -11.05 14.31
C ASP A 10 7.60 -9.86 13.38
N MET A 11 8.67 -9.10 13.62
CA MET A 11 8.90 -7.85 12.87
C MET A 11 9.03 -8.05 11.35
N PRO A 12 9.79 -9.03 10.83
CA PRO A 12 9.84 -9.27 9.38
C PRO A 12 8.47 -9.68 8.80
N GLN A 13 7.67 -10.42 9.56
CA GLN A 13 6.33 -10.82 9.15
C GLN A 13 5.37 -9.62 9.13
N GLN A 14 5.44 -8.76 10.14
CA GLN A 14 4.66 -7.52 10.24
C GLN A 14 4.99 -6.57 9.09
N VAL A 15 6.27 -6.36 8.78
CA VAL A 15 6.71 -5.53 7.63
C VAL A 15 6.16 -6.08 6.31
N ARG A 16 6.26 -7.39 6.07
CA ARG A 16 5.71 -8.03 4.86
C ARG A 16 4.18 -7.98 4.81
N SER A 17 3.52 -8.04 5.96
CA SER A 17 2.07 -7.90 6.06
C SER A 17 1.64 -6.48 5.72
N LEU A 18 2.32 -5.48 6.29
CA LEU A 18 2.08 -4.06 6.04
C LEU A 18 2.27 -3.71 4.56
N TYR A 19 3.36 -4.17 3.94
CA TYR A 19 3.59 -4.01 2.50
C TYR A 19 2.42 -4.52 1.65
N ARG A 20 1.96 -5.75 1.92
CA ARG A 20 0.82 -6.35 1.22
C ARG A 20 -0.47 -5.59 1.46
N GLN A 21 -0.70 -5.10 2.68
CA GLN A 21 -1.89 -4.31 3.01
C GLN A 21 -1.91 -2.97 2.27
N LEU A 22 -0.77 -2.27 2.21
CA LEU A 22 -0.64 -1.01 1.47
C LEU A 22 -0.90 -1.19 -0.04
N LEU A 23 -0.32 -2.25 -0.64
CA LEU A 23 -0.55 -2.55 -2.06
C LEU A 23 -2.02 -2.87 -2.35
N ARG A 24 -2.63 -3.77 -1.57
CA ARG A 24 -4.04 -4.14 -1.74
C ARG A 24 -4.97 -2.94 -1.55
N GLN A 25 -4.67 -2.07 -0.58
CA GLN A 25 -5.47 -0.86 -0.36
C GLN A 25 -5.31 0.13 -1.52
N GLY A 26 -4.09 0.30 -2.05
CA GLY A 26 -3.84 1.14 -3.21
C GLY A 26 -4.55 0.66 -4.48
N GLU A 27 -4.71 -0.65 -4.67
CA GLU A 27 -5.44 -1.22 -5.82
C GLU A 27 -6.95 -0.89 -5.80
N GLN A 28 -7.51 -0.52 -4.65
CA GLN A 28 -8.94 -0.21 -4.51
C GLN A 28 -9.30 1.23 -4.94
N PHE A 29 -8.33 2.08 -5.29
CA PHE A 29 -8.63 3.41 -5.82
C PHE A 29 -9.42 3.31 -7.13
N ALA A 30 -10.46 4.13 -7.28
CA ALA A 30 -11.27 4.14 -8.50
C ALA A 30 -10.49 4.66 -9.72
N ALA A 31 -9.63 5.67 -9.54
CA ALA A 31 -8.85 6.27 -10.61
C ALA A 31 -7.49 5.56 -10.82
N TYR A 32 -7.14 5.26 -12.08
CA TYR A 32 -5.89 4.55 -12.44
C TYR A 32 -4.62 5.26 -11.95
N ASN A 33 -4.55 6.57 -12.12
CA ASN A 33 -3.39 7.36 -11.70
C ASN A 33 -3.10 7.20 -10.19
N PHE A 34 -4.15 7.14 -9.36
CA PHE A 34 -4.00 6.93 -7.91
C PHE A 34 -3.62 5.49 -7.58
N ARG A 35 -4.18 4.48 -8.28
CA ARG A 35 -3.74 3.08 -8.12
C ARG A 35 -2.25 2.92 -8.41
N GLU A 36 -1.80 3.42 -9.56
CA GLU A 36 -0.41 3.29 -9.98
C GLU A 36 0.54 4.12 -9.10
N TYR A 37 0.12 5.32 -8.69
CA TYR A 37 0.90 6.13 -7.75
C TYR A 37 1.06 5.42 -6.41
N ALA A 38 -0.03 4.92 -5.80
CA ALA A 38 0.01 4.22 -4.52
C ALA A 38 0.90 2.97 -4.59
N LYS A 39 0.81 2.21 -5.68
CA LYS A 39 1.64 1.03 -5.94
C LYS A 39 3.12 1.40 -6.05
N ARG A 40 3.45 2.40 -6.88
CA ARG A 40 4.85 2.87 -7.05
C ARG A 40 5.42 3.40 -5.74
N ARG A 41 4.71 4.33 -5.09
CA ARG A 41 5.14 4.94 -3.83
C ARG A 41 5.40 3.91 -2.74
N THR A 42 4.52 2.90 -2.62
CA THR A 42 4.70 1.79 -1.67
C THR A 42 5.94 0.96 -2.00
N ARG A 43 6.15 0.62 -3.27
CA ARG A 43 7.32 -0.17 -3.69
C ARG A 43 8.63 0.58 -3.45
N ASP A 44 8.67 1.86 -3.80
CA ASP A 44 9.86 2.69 -3.69
C ASP A 44 10.22 2.88 -2.21
N ALA A 45 9.25 3.22 -1.35
CA ALA A 45 9.48 3.38 0.08
C ALA A 45 10.08 2.12 0.74
N PHE A 46 9.57 0.93 0.40
CA PHE A 46 10.09 -0.32 0.97
C PHE A 46 11.45 -0.71 0.38
N ARG A 47 11.71 -0.39 -0.88
CA ARG A 47 13.03 -0.63 -1.51
C ARG A 47 14.10 0.29 -0.96
N GLU A 48 13.78 1.57 -0.77
CA GLU A 48 14.68 2.57 -0.17
C GLU A 48 15.15 2.17 1.23
N ASN A 49 14.30 1.47 2.00
CA ASN A 49 14.57 1.11 3.39
C ASN A 49 14.88 -0.38 3.61
N ILE A 50 15.10 -1.17 2.55
CA ILE A 50 15.30 -2.63 2.67
C ILE A 50 16.56 -3.00 3.48
N GLY A 51 17.57 -2.12 3.46
CA GLY A 51 18.85 -2.31 4.13
C GLY A 51 18.94 -1.69 5.52
N GLU A 52 17.86 -1.10 6.04
CA GLU A 52 17.87 -0.52 7.38
C GLU A 52 17.96 -1.62 8.44
N GLN A 53 18.95 -1.51 9.32
CA GLN A 53 19.26 -2.51 10.35
C GLN A 53 19.07 -1.97 11.76
N ASP A 54 18.95 -0.65 11.93
CA ASP A 54 18.65 -0.04 13.23
C ASP A 54 17.20 -0.40 13.65
N PRO A 55 17.02 -1.20 14.73
CA PRO A 55 15.69 -1.61 15.16
C PRO A 55 14.76 -0.44 15.50
N ARG A 56 15.30 0.69 15.96
CA ARG A 56 14.49 1.87 16.29
C ARG A 56 13.93 2.52 15.04
N LYS A 57 14.77 2.71 14.02
CA LYS A 57 14.34 3.24 12.72
C LYS A 57 13.36 2.31 12.02
N VAL A 58 13.59 1.00 12.06
CA VAL A 58 12.63 0.01 11.52
C VAL A 58 11.27 0.17 12.20
N GLN A 59 11.25 0.32 13.53
CA GLN A 59 10.01 0.53 14.26
C GLN A 59 9.31 1.84 13.85
N GLU A 60 10.06 2.94 13.72
CA GLU A 60 9.54 4.23 13.25
C GLU A 60 8.95 4.13 11.84
N LEU A 61 9.64 3.46 10.91
CA LEU A 61 9.17 3.23 9.55
C LEU A 61 7.90 2.38 9.51
N VAL A 62 7.81 1.34 10.35
CA VAL A 62 6.59 0.52 10.48
C VAL A 62 5.44 1.37 10.99
N GLN A 63 5.66 2.19 12.02
CA GLN A 63 4.62 3.08 12.56
C GLN A 63 4.18 4.12 11.53
N HIS A 64 5.11 4.67 10.77
CA HIS A 64 4.81 5.54 9.64
C HIS A 64 3.94 4.83 8.59
N GLY A 65 4.34 3.63 8.15
CA GLY A 65 3.56 2.86 7.18
C GLY A 65 2.15 2.49 7.67
N LEU A 66 1.96 2.25 8.97
CA LEU A 66 0.63 2.02 9.56
C LEU A 66 -0.25 3.27 9.48
N LYS A 67 0.32 4.47 9.70
CA LYS A 67 -0.40 5.74 9.53
C LYS A 67 -0.77 5.97 8.06
N GLU A 68 0.16 5.71 7.14
CA GLU A 68 -0.09 5.79 5.70
C GLU A 68 -1.21 4.83 5.28
N LEU A 69 -1.23 3.60 5.80
CA LEU A 69 -2.30 2.63 5.52
C LEU A 69 -3.68 3.14 5.96
N GLN A 70 -3.77 3.79 7.12
CA GLN A 70 -5.03 4.43 7.55
C GLN A 70 -5.43 5.59 6.62
N GLY A 71 -4.46 6.37 6.15
CA GLY A 71 -4.68 7.42 5.16
C GLY A 71 -5.22 6.86 3.84
N LEU A 72 -4.54 5.85 3.30
CA LEU A 72 -4.94 5.12 2.10
C LEU A 72 -6.38 4.61 2.22
N LYS A 73 -6.74 3.93 3.32
CA LYS A 73 -8.11 3.45 3.56
C LYS A 73 -9.16 4.56 3.44
N ARG A 74 -8.92 5.71 4.07
CA ARG A 74 -9.84 6.86 3.97
C ARG A 74 -9.93 7.41 2.56
N GLN A 75 -8.78 7.58 1.89
CA GLN A 75 -8.73 8.14 0.55
C GLN A 75 -9.35 7.22 -0.50
N THR A 76 -9.19 5.90 -0.35
CA THR A 76 -9.88 4.93 -1.21
C THR A 76 -11.39 5.07 -1.10
N VAL A 77 -11.93 5.13 0.13
CA VAL A 77 -13.37 5.28 0.35
C VAL A 77 -13.87 6.59 -0.26
N ILE A 78 -13.16 7.71 -0.04
CA ILE A 78 -13.49 9.00 -0.65
C ILE A 78 -13.46 8.90 -2.19
N SER A 79 -12.47 8.23 -2.76
CA SER A 79 -12.35 8.09 -4.22
C SER A 79 -13.52 7.36 -4.87
N GLN A 80 -14.20 6.47 -4.13
CA GLN A 80 -15.39 5.76 -4.60
C GLN A 80 -16.63 6.65 -4.60
N PHE A 81 -16.70 7.67 -3.74
CA PHE A 81 -17.81 8.64 -3.75
C PHE A 81 -17.70 9.66 -4.88
N TYR A 82 -16.49 9.89 -5.39
CA TYR A 82 -16.19 10.86 -6.45
C TYR A 82 -15.58 10.15 -7.66
N GLU A 83 -16.23 9.09 -8.15
CA GLU A 83 -15.84 8.48 -9.42
C GLU A 83 -16.01 9.51 -10.54
N PHE A 84 -14.89 9.99 -11.07
CA PHE A 84 -14.85 10.79 -12.29
C PHE A 84 -14.92 9.87 -13.51
N ASP A 85 -15.37 10.41 -14.65
CA ASP A 85 -15.32 9.70 -15.93
C ASP A 85 -13.93 9.11 -16.17
N ARG A 86 -13.90 7.84 -16.57
CA ARG A 86 -12.66 7.10 -16.80
C ARG A 86 -11.75 7.84 -17.79
N LEU A 87 -10.47 7.90 -17.48
CA LEU A 87 -9.48 8.52 -18.37
C LEU A 87 -9.41 7.75 -19.71
N VAL A 88 -9.03 8.43 -20.79
CA VAL A 88 -8.89 7.82 -22.14
C VAL A 88 -7.98 6.58 -22.12
N VAL A 89 -6.95 6.58 -21.27
CA VAL A 89 -6.02 5.45 -21.06
C VAL A 89 -6.67 4.21 -20.42
N GLU A 90 -7.85 4.34 -19.84
CA GLU A 90 -8.64 3.25 -19.27
C GLU A 90 -9.67 2.69 -20.27
N GLY A 91 -10.04 3.44 -21.31
CA GLY A 91 -11.04 3.04 -22.31
C GLY A 91 -10.60 1.87 -23.19
N SER A 92 -9.31 1.76 -23.52
CA SER A 92 -8.76 0.66 -24.32
C SER A 92 -8.65 -0.67 -23.56
N LEU A 93 -8.74 -0.67 -22.22
CA LEU A 93 -8.73 -1.88 -21.39
C LEU A 93 -10.14 -2.50 -21.27
N SER A 94 -11.20 -1.69 -21.41
CA SER A 94 -12.59 -2.15 -21.28
C SER A 94 -13.07 -2.99 -22.47
N ALA A 95 -12.57 -2.75 -23.68
CA ALA A 95 -12.98 -3.51 -24.88
C ALA A 95 -12.60 -5.00 -24.86
N LYS A 96 -11.75 -5.44 -23.92
CA LYS A 96 -11.37 -6.85 -23.73
C LYS A 96 -12.17 -7.58 -22.64
N GLN A 97 -13.09 -6.93 -21.94
CA GLN A 97 -13.78 -7.51 -20.77
C GLN A 97 -15.31 -7.64 -20.89
N SER A 98 -15.91 -7.27 -22.02
CA SER A 98 -17.31 -7.61 -22.32
C SER A 98 -17.37 -9.00 -22.96
N PRO A 99 -17.97 -10.02 -22.31
CA PRO A 99 -18.38 -11.23 -23.02
C PRO A 99 -19.54 -10.91 -23.97
N PRO A 100 -19.78 -11.75 -24.99
CA PRO A 100 -20.83 -11.53 -25.99
C PRO A 100 -22.24 -11.46 -25.39
#